data_AF-A0A9E5KRG0-F1
#
_entry.id   AF-A0A9E5KRG0-F1
#
_cell.length_a   1.000
_cell.length_b   1.000
_cell.length_c   1.000
_cell.angle_alpha   90.00
_cell.angle_beta   90.00
_cell.angle_gamma   90.00
#
_symmetry.space_group_name_H-M   'P 1'
#
loop_
_entity.id
_entity.type
_entity.pdbx_description
1 polymer ?
#
loop_
_entity_poly.entity_id
_entity_poly.type
_entity_poly.pdbx_seq_one_letter_code
_entity_poly.pdbx_strand_id
1 'polypeptide(L)'
;MAEYQSILNGECGFLLARSESVCRDFYAAYVCRALRPRIIVDYEREAYVLDEGTVRVTFDRDVRAAFGGTGQDIFCKELPCIPAIDAGKSILEVKYTEFLPDKIQNTLCIKASEYIAASKYVMCCDAAKIV
;
A
#
# COMPACT_ATOMS: atom_id res chain seq x y z
N MET A 1 15.56 9.78 6.69
CA MET A 1 15.29 8.97 7.89
C MET A 1 14.88 9.78 9.11
N ALA A 2 15.48 10.95 9.38
CA ALA A 2 15.10 11.78 10.54
C ALA A 2 13.60 12.15 10.58
N GLU A 3 13.03 12.65 9.48
CA GLU A 3 11.61 13.02 9.41
C GLU A 3 10.66 11.83 9.58
N TYR A 4 11.03 10.67 9.00
CA TYR A 4 10.28 9.43 9.17
C TYR A 4 10.19 9.04 10.65
N GLN A 5 11.33 9.05 11.35
CA GLN A 5 11.39 8.74 12.78
C GLN A 5 10.61 9.76 13.62
N SER A 6 10.67 11.06 13.29
CA SER A 6 9.84 12.07 13.95
C SER A 6 8.34 11.78 13.79
N ILE A 7 7.88 11.43 12.57
CA ILE A 7 6.47 11.05 12.34
C ILE A 7 6.12 9.78 13.13
N LEU A 8 7.00 8.77 13.13
CA LEU A 8 6.78 7.51 13.84
C LEU A 8 6.69 7.69 15.35
N ASN A 9 7.48 8.61 15.91
CA ASN A 9 7.46 8.99 17.33
C ASN A 9 6.33 9.98 17.67
N GLY A 10 5.57 10.40 16.66
CA GLY A 10 4.44 11.33 16.82
C GLY A 10 4.82 12.81 16.92
N GLU A 11 6.08 13.14 16.64
CA GLU A 11 6.67 14.48 16.62
C GLU A 11 6.46 15.14 15.24
N CYS A 12 5.20 15.35 14.86
CA CYS A 12 4.84 15.87 13.53
C CYS A 12 4.96 17.40 13.39
N GLY A 13 5.42 18.12 14.43
CA GLY A 13 5.44 19.59 14.46
C GLY A 13 6.28 20.23 13.37
N PHE A 14 7.34 19.55 12.91
CA PHE A 14 8.21 20.04 11.84
C PHE A 14 7.47 20.25 10.50
N LEU A 15 6.34 19.56 10.29
CA LEU A 15 5.53 19.67 9.08
C LEU A 15 4.94 21.07 8.89
N LEU A 16 4.75 21.85 9.96
CA LEU A 16 4.27 23.22 9.88
C LEU A 16 5.29 24.19 9.27
N ALA A 17 6.58 23.88 9.39
CA ALA A 17 7.67 24.68 8.82
C ALA A 17 7.91 24.38 7.32
N ARG A 18 7.24 23.36 6.77
CA ARG A 18 7.37 22.96 5.37
C ARG A 18 6.53 23.85 4.45
N SER A 19 7.05 24.10 3.26
CA SER A 19 6.41 24.95 2.26
C SER A 19 5.23 24.25 1.57
N GLU A 20 5.35 22.93 1.44
CA GLU A 20 4.47 22.01 0.76
C GLU A 20 3.10 21.95 1.46
N SER A 21 2.02 22.16 0.70
CA SER A 21 0.66 22.16 1.25
C SER A 21 0.29 20.84 1.90
N VAL A 22 0.73 19.72 1.31
CA VAL A 22 0.47 18.37 1.82
C VAL A 22 0.98 18.17 3.26
N CYS A 23 2.07 18.85 3.66
CA CYS A 23 2.58 18.76 5.02
C CYS A 23 1.62 19.41 6.03
N ARG A 24 1.00 20.54 5.67
CA ARG A 24 -0.02 21.20 6.50
C ARG A 24 -1.29 20.36 6.58
N ASP A 25 -1.72 19.78 5.45
CA ASP A 25 -2.90 18.91 5.41
C ASP A 25 -2.69 17.64 6.25
N PHE A 26 -1.51 17.02 6.14
CA PHE A 26 -1.13 15.89 6.97
C PHE A 26 -1.11 16.26 8.45
N TYR A 27 -0.48 17.39 8.82
CA TYR A 27 -0.45 17.86 10.20
C TYR A 27 -1.86 18.12 10.76
N ALA A 28 -2.72 18.76 9.97
CA ALA A 28 -4.11 18.99 10.34
C ALA A 28 -4.87 17.67 10.55
N ALA A 29 -4.69 16.67 9.68
CA ALA A 29 -5.25 15.33 9.88
C ALA A 29 -4.68 14.63 11.13
N TYR A 30 -3.38 14.77 11.37
CA TYR A 30 -2.70 14.23 12.54
C TYR A 30 -3.23 14.80 13.85
N VAL A 31 -3.41 16.12 13.93
CA VAL A 31 -3.87 16.80 15.15
C VAL A 31 -5.39 16.73 15.28
N CYS A 32 -6.14 17.10 14.25
CA CYS A 32 -7.59 17.28 14.33
C CYS A 32 -8.39 16.00 14.08
N ARG A 33 -7.81 14.99 13.41
CA ARG A 33 -8.49 13.72 13.08
C ARG A 33 -7.82 12.50 13.71
N ALA A 34 -6.90 12.72 14.64
CA ALA A 34 -6.14 11.67 15.33
C ALA A 34 -5.51 10.64 14.36
N LEU A 35 -5.02 11.08 13.20
CA LEU A 35 -4.32 10.19 12.26
C LEU A 35 -3.07 9.62 12.95
N ARG A 36 -2.98 8.29 13.06
CA ARG A 36 -1.86 7.58 13.69
C ARG A 36 -1.49 6.33 12.87
N PRO A 37 -0.24 5.84 12.92
CA PRO A 37 0.11 4.53 12.41
C PRO A 37 -0.81 3.47 13.02
N ARG A 38 -1.44 2.63 12.18
CA ARG A 38 -2.46 1.66 12.61
C ARG A 38 -2.18 0.25 12.11
N ILE A 39 -1.84 0.12 10.84
CA ILE A 39 -1.45 -1.15 10.22
C ILE A 39 -0.29 -0.91 9.27
N ILE A 40 0.62 -1.87 9.18
CA ILE A 40 1.69 -1.91 8.19
C ILE A 40 1.27 -2.94 7.14
N VAL A 41 1.31 -2.52 5.88
CA VAL A 41 1.01 -3.37 4.72
C VAL A 41 2.33 -3.74 4.08
N ASP A 42 2.68 -5.01 4.14
CA ASP A 42 3.90 -5.56 3.55
C ASP A 42 3.53 -6.54 2.44
N TYR A 43 4.29 -6.54 1.34
CA TYR A 43 4.02 -7.37 0.16
C TYR A 43 5.22 -7.40 -0.79
N GLU A 44 5.28 -8.45 -1.59
CA GLU A 44 6.27 -8.60 -2.66
C GLU A 44 5.65 -8.13 -3.98
N ARG A 45 6.28 -7.15 -4.63
CA ARG A 45 5.82 -6.59 -5.90
C ARG A 45 6.70 -7.02 -7.07
N GLU A 46 6.06 -7.57 -8.08
CA GLU A 46 6.63 -7.78 -9.41
C GLU A 46 5.93 -6.85 -10.40
N ALA A 47 6.68 -6.00 -11.11
CA ALA A 47 6.13 -4.96 -11.97
C ALA A 47 6.69 -5.05 -13.39
N TYR A 48 5.79 -4.98 -14.37
CA TYR A 48 6.08 -4.96 -15.79
C TYR A 48 5.54 -3.67 -16.41
N VAL A 49 6.30 -3.10 -17.35
CA VAL A 49 5.94 -1.89 -18.07
C VAL A 49 6.01 -2.12 -19.57
N LEU A 50 5.08 -1.50 -20.28
CA LEU A 50 5.06 -1.47 -21.73
C LEU A 50 4.71 -0.05 -22.18
N ASP A 51 5.56 0.53 -23.01
CA ASP A 51 5.39 1.92 -23.45
C ASP A 51 4.14 2.08 -24.32
N GLU A 52 3.81 1.09 -25.16
CA GLU A 52 2.57 1.12 -25.94
C GLU A 52 1.34 1.08 -25.03
N GLY A 53 0.50 2.12 -25.10
CA GLY A 53 -0.66 2.27 -24.21
C GLY A 53 -0.32 2.70 -22.78
N THR A 54 0.97 2.95 -22.49
CA THR A 54 1.48 3.25 -21.13
C THR A 54 1.00 2.20 -20.13
N VAL A 55 1.15 0.92 -20.48
CA VAL A 55 0.63 -0.19 -19.69
C VAL A 55 1.60 -0.52 -18.56
N ARG A 56 1.04 -0.72 -17.36
CA ARG A 56 1.74 -1.24 -16.19
C ARG A 56 0.97 -2.42 -15.64
N VAL A 57 1.64 -3.56 -15.53
CA VAL A 57 1.08 -4.77 -14.93
C VAL A 57 1.85 -5.05 -13.65
N THR A 58 1.15 -5.19 -12.53
CA THR A 58 1.78 -5.54 -11.25
C THR A 58 1.15 -6.78 -10.63
N PHE A 59 1.99 -7.65 -10.10
CA PHE A 59 1.60 -8.74 -9.23
C PHE A 59 2.08 -8.43 -7.82
N ASP A 60 1.13 -8.24 -6.91
CA ASP A 60 1.42 -8.11 -5.50
C ASP A 60 1.11 -9.45 -4.82
N ARG A 61 2.17 -10.10 -4.31
CA ARG A 61 2.14 -11.40 -3.66
C ARG A 61 2.46 -11.27 -2.18
N ASP A 62 2.09 -12.31 -1.44
CA ASP A 62 2.34 -12.42 0.00
C ASP A 62 1.97 -11.13 0.74
N VAL A 63 0.72 -10.68 0.53
CA VAL A 63 0.22 -9.47 1.19
C VAL A 63 -0.02 -9.81 2.65
N ARG A 64 0.69 -9.09 3.51
CA ARG A 64 0.80 -9.32 4.94
C ARG A 64 0.46 -8.05 5.71
N ALA A 65 -0.18 -8.25 6.86
CA ALA A 65 -0.49 -7.21 7.81
C ALA A 65 0.43 -7.36 9.03
N ALA A 66 1.12 -6.29 9.42
CA ALA A 66 1.73 -6.17 10.74
C ALA A 66 1.01 -5.09 11.54
N PHE A 67 0.86 -5.30 12.84
CA PHE A 67 0.28 -4.29 13.72
C PHE A 67 1.12 -3.01 13.67
N GLY A 68 0.49 -1.91 13.28
CA GLY A 68 1.11 -0.59 13.33
C GLY A 68 0.98 0.00 14.73
N GLY A 69 1.87 0.92 15.05
CA GLY A 69 1.83 1.68 16.29
C GLY A 69 3.01 2.64 16.39
N THR A 70 2.94 3.58 17.33
CA THR A 70 4.08 4.45 17.65
C THR A 70 5.30 3.58 17.97
N GLY A 71 6.40 3.79 17.24
CA GLY A 71 7.64 3.03 17.40
C GLY A 71 7.73 1.70 16.63
N GLN A 72 6.70 1.27 15.90
CA GLN A 72 6.80 0.11 14.99
C GLN A 72 7.37 0.56 13.64
N ASP A 73 8.65 0.24 13.41
CA ASP A 73 9.37 0.64 12.20
C ASP A 73 8.96 -0.21 10.99
N ILE A 74 8.47 0.44 9.92
CA ILE A 74 8.03 -0.25 8.69
C ILE A 74 9.18 -0.95 7.96
N PHE A 75 10.43 -0.60 8.28
CA PHE A 75 11.63 -1.21 7.72
C PHE A 75 12.17 -2.37 8.57
N CYS A 76 11.54 -2.67 9.71
CA CYS A 76 11.90 -3.82 10.54
C CYS A 76 11.43 -5.12 9.86
N LYS A 77 12.40 -5.94 9.43
CA LYS A 77 12.13 -7.23 8.75
C LYS A 77 11.61 -8.33 9.68
N GLU A 78 11.74 -8.13 10.99
CA GLU A 78 11.38 -9.10 12.02
C GLU A 78 9.99 -8.85 12.59
N LEU A 79 9.22 -7.92 12.01
CA LEU A 79 7.86 -7.65 12.45
C LEU A 79 6.99 -8.90 12.31
N PRO A 80 6.27 -9.30 13.38
CA PRO A 80 5.27 -10.34 13.28
C PRO A 80 4.16 -9.91 12.31
N CYS A 81 3.98 -10.73 11.28
CA CYS A 81 3.03 -10.49 10.20
C CYS A 81 1.98 -11.60 10.15
N ILE A 82 0.77 -11.24 9.73
CA ILE A 82 -0.31 -12.19 9.42
C ILE A 82 -0.69 -12.07 7.94
N PRO A 83 -1.02 -13.17 7.24
CA PRO A 83 -1.48 -13.11 5.86
C PRO A 83 -2.79 -12.33 5.74
N ALA A 84 -2.88 -11.45 4.73
CA ALA A 84 -4.08 -10.67 4.41
C ALA A 84 -4.83 -11.18 3.18
N ILE A 85 -4.26 -12.15 2.46
CA ILE A 85 -4.87 -12.86 1.33
C ILE A 85 -4.58 -14.36 1.45
N ASP A 86 -5.41 -15.20 0.82
CA ASP A 86 -5.22 -16.65 0.86
C ASP A 86 -3.89 -17.07 0.21
N ALA A 87 -3.28 -18.13 0.76
CA ALA A 87 -2.07 -18.71 0.21
C ALA A 87 -2.25 -19.10 -1.27
N GLY A 88 -1.29 -18.72 -2.11
CA GLY A 88 -1.33 -18.97 -3.55
C GLY A 88 -2.14 -17.96 -4.36
N LYS A 89 -2.83 -17.00 -3.73
CA LYS A 89 -3.45 -15.87 -4.42
C LYS A 89 -2.46 -14.71 -4.58
N SER A 90 -2.68 -13.90 -5.61
CA SER A 90 -1.95 -12.65 -5.86
C SER A 90 -2.90 -11.57 -6.36
N ILE A 91 -2.62 -10.31 -6.04
CA ILE A 91 -3.36 -9.18 -6.60
C ILE A 91 -2.71 -8.81 -7.93
N LEU A 92 -3.45 -9.02 -9.03
CA LEU A 92 -3.08 -8.55 -10.36
C LEU A 92 -3.74 -7.18 -10.60
N GLU A 93 -2.92 -6.16 -10.85
CA GLU A 93 -3.40 -4.84 -11.26
C GLU A 93 -2.86 -4.51 -12.66
N VAL A 94 -3.74 -4.08 -13.55
CA VAL A 94 -3.40 -3.63 -14.91
C VAL A 94 -3.83 -2.19 -15.06
N LYS A 95 -2.86 -1.29 -15.25
CA LYS A 95 -3.08 0.15 -15.47
C LYS A 95 -2.67 0.51 -16.89
N TYR A 96 -3.49 1.28 -17.59
CA TYR A 96 -3.22 1.78 -18.93
C TYR A 96 -3.97 3.11 -19.12
N THR A 97 -3.56 3.93 -20.09
CA THR A 97 -4.18 5.25 -20.30
C THR A 97 -5.32 5.17 -21.31
N GLU A 98 -5.01 4.87 -22.57
CA GLU A 98 -5.99 4.96 -23.66
C GLU A 98 -6.49 3.58 -24.11
N PHE A 99 -5.60 2.60 -24.18
CA PHE A 99 -5.94 1.25 -24.60
C PHE A 99 -5.00 0.22 -23.97
N LEU A 100 -5.48 -1.02 -23.90
CA LEU A 100 -4.69 -2.18 -23.52
C LEU A 100 -4.36 -2.97 -24.79
N PRO A 101 -3.09 -3.11 -25.22
CA PRO A 101 -2.73 -3.84 -26.43
C PRO A 101 -3.20 -5.30 -26.39
N ASP A 102 -3.70 -5.82 -27.52
CA ASP A 102 -4.23 -7.19 -27.62
C ASP A 102 -3.21 -8.26 -27.17
N LYS A 103 -1.91 -8.03 -27.43
CA LYS A 103 -0.84 -8.93 -26.96
C LYS A 103 -0.87 -9.10 -25.44
N ILE A 104 -1.15 -8.03 -24.69
CA ILE A 104 -1.25 -8.08 -23.23
C ILE A 104 -2.58 -8.70 -22.81
N GLN A 105 -3.68 -8.34 -23.45
CA GLN A 105 -5.00 -8.93 -23.19
C GLN A 105 -5.02 -10.45 -23.39
N ASN A 106 -4.30 -10.94 -24.39
CA ASN A 106 -4.22 -12.37 -24.70
C ASN A 106 -3.25 -13.13 -23.78
N THR A 107 -2.18 -12.47 -23.32
CA THR A 107 -1.16 -13.07 -22.45
C THR A 107 -1.61 -13.13 -21.00
N LEU A 108 -2.15 -12.03 -20.49
CA LEU A 108 -2.90 -12.02 -19.25
C LEU A 108 -4.16 -12.82 -19.58
N CYS A 109 -4.14 -14.14 -19.42
CA CYS A 109 -5.36 -14.93 -19.46
C CYS A 109 -6.29 -14.38 -18.38
N ILE A 110 -7.08 -13.33 -18.69
CA ILE A 110 -7.92 -12.61 -17.74
C ILE A 110 -9.18 -13.43 -17.42
N LYS A 111 -9.05 -14.74 -17.40
CA LYS A 111 -9.91 -15.63 -16.62
C LYS A 111 -9.42 -15.64 -15.18
N ALA A 112 -9.15 -14.45 -14.62
CA ALA A 112 -9.05 -14.30 -13.18
C ALA A 112 -10.41 -14.74 -12.61
N SER A 113 -10.40 -15.59 -11.59
CA SER A 113 -11.64 -16.14 -11.04
C SER A 113 -12.55 -15.06 -10.46
N GLU A 114 -12.01 -13.91 -10.03
CA GLU A 114 -12.75 -12.83 -9.39
C GLU A 114 -12.13 -11.46 -9.70
N TYR A 115 -12.95 -10.53 -10.23
CA TYR A 115 -12.62 -9.11 -10.30
C TYR A 115 -13.15 -8.41 -9.05
N ILE A 116 -12.26 -7.85 -8.22
CA ILE A 116 -12.62 -7.20 -6.96
C ILE A 116 -11.98 -5.83 -6.83
N ALA A 117 -12.62 -4.96 -6.06
CA ALA A 117 -11.98 -3.75 -5.54
C ALA A 117 -11.02 -4.15 -4.40
N ALA A 118 -9.73 -4.31 -4.72
CA ALA A 118 -8.72 -4.78 -3.77
C ALA A 118 -7.98 -3.64 -3.06
N SER A 119 -8.46 -3.23 -1.88
CA SER A 119 -7.70 -2.34 -1.00
C SER A 119 -6.85 -3.14 -0.01
N LYS A 120 -5.52 -3.14 -0.21
CA LYS A 120 -4.58 -3.83 0.70
C LYS A 120 -4.71 -3.35 2.14
N TYR A 121 -4.96 -2.06 2.34
CA TYR A 121 -5.16 -1.49 3.67
C TYR A 121 -6.39 -2.10 4.36
N VAL A 122 -7.52 -2.21 3.65
CA VAL A 122 -8.75 -2.81 4.19
C VAL A 122 -8.54 -4.29 4.46
N MET A 123 -8.00 -5.04 3.49
CA MET A 123 -7.67 -6.46 3.64
C MET A 123 -6.77 -6.72 4.86
N CYS A 124 -5.76 -5.88 5.07
CA CYS A 124 -4.86 -5.99 6.22
C CYS A 124 -5.56 -5.63 7.55
N CYS A 125 -6.41 -4.60 7.56
CA CYS A 125 -7.22 -4.27 8.74
C CYS A 125 -8.20 -5.40 9.10
N ASP A 126 -8.85 -6.00 8.11
CA ASP A 126 -9.78 -7.12 8.28
C ASP A 126 -9.06 -8.35 8.83
N ALA A 127 -7.90 -8.71 8.25
CA ALA A 127 -7.07 -9.81 8.72
C ALA A 127 -6.62 -9.61 10.18
N ALA A 128 -6.26 -8.38 10.54
CA ALA A 128 -5.85 -8.01 11.90
C ALA A 128 -7.03 -7.79 12.87
N LYS A 129 -8.28 -7.89 12.40
CA LYS A 129 -9.50 -7.61 13.18
C LYS A 129 -9.49 -6.21 13.82
N ILE A 130 -9.01 -5.23 13.07
CA ILE A 130 -8.86 -3.83 13.49
C ILE A 130 -10.07 -2.96 13.07
N VAL A 131 -11.05 -3.54 12.37
CA VAL A 131 -12.27 -2.87 11.90
C VAL A 131 -13.38 -2.98 12.94
#